data_AF-A0A7J8XLG5-F1
#
_entry.id   AF-A0A7J8XLG5-F1
#
_cell.length_a   1.000
_cell.length_b   1.000
_cell.length_c   1.000
_cell.angle_alpha   90.00
_cell.angle_beta   90.00
_cell.angle_gamma   90.00
#
_symmetry.space_group_name_H-M   'P 1'
#
loop_
_entity.id
_entity.type
_entity.pdbx_description
1 polymer ?
#
loop_
_entity_poly.entity_id
_entity_poly.type
_entity_poly.pdbx_seq_one_letter_code
_entity_poly.pdbx_strand_id
1 'polypeptide(L)'
;MNKSKLQLQLCAGIFTLSILSNAAYGSDKIFDITHKISSQLPTFGSQKGLGQFIWLLSSIKNGSTVNVSEFKLGTHTGTHVDAPSHFFQKYYEQGFDVSTLSLQTLNGPALVVDVPRNKNITGMPVMYNNISKKRLMHKTEFASDFTGFKKDGAQWLVDNTDIKLVELIVLPTNLSVLTVGLDYLSVSAYVDAAPTHNIFLRNR
;
A
#
# COMPACT_ATOMS: atom_id res chain seq x y z
N MET A 1 1.66 -25.14 -20.87
CA MET A 1 2.47 -24.14 -20.13
C MET A 1 1.72 -23.75 -18.86
N ASN A 2 2.25 -24.14 -17.71
CA ASN A 2 1.64 -23.91 -16.39
C ASN A 2 1.62 -22.41 -16.07
N LYS A 3 0.42 -21.83 -15.92
CA LYS A 3 0.26 -20.50 -15.31
C LYS A 3 0.38 -20.67 -13.81
N SER A 4 1.55 -20.42 -13.25
CA SER A 4 1.75 -20.33 -11.80
C SER A 4 0.93 -19.17 -11.26
N LYS A 5 -0.16 -19.48 -10.53
CA LYS A 5 -0.90 -18.50 -9.74
C LYS A 5 -0.03 -18.13 -8.55
N LEU A 6 0.47 -16.90 -8.51
CA LEU A 6 1.16 -16.36 -7.35
C LEU A 6 0.11 -15.99 -6.31
N GLN A 7 0.07 -16.67 -5.17
CA GLN A 7 -0.83 -16.35 -4.07
C GLN A 7 -0.12 -15.36 -3.15
N LEU A 8 -0.63 -14.12 -3.07
CA LEU A 8 -0.02 -13.04 -2.31
C LEU A 8 -0.78 -12.85 -0.98
N GLN A 9 -0.22 -13.42 0.09
CA GLN A 9 -0.49 -13.12 1.51
C GLN A 9 -0.12 -11.70 1.95
N LEU A 10 -1.08 -10.79 2.19
CA LEU A 10 -0.84 -9.55 2.94
C LEU A 10 -1.28 -9.75 4.40
N CYS A 11 -0.31 -10.07 5.26
CA CYS A 11 -0.54 -10.12 6.70
C CYS A 11 -0.50 -8.70 7.29
N ALA A 12 -1.66 -8.08 7.45
CA ALA A 12 -1.81 -6.90 8.30
C ALA A 12 -1.53 -7.29 9.77
N GLY A 13 -0.68 -6.52 10.44
CA GLY A 13 -0.03 -6.90 11.68
C GLY A 13 -0.98 -7.29 12.83
N ILE A 14 -0.77 -8.49 13.36
CA ILE A 14 -1.05 -8.84 14.75
C ILE A 14 0.25 -9.42 15.32
N PHE A 15 0.67 -8.87 16.45
CA PHE A 15 1.64 -9.50 17.34
C PHE A 15 1.06 -10.84 17.82
N THR A 16 1.30 -11.92 17.09
CA THR A 16 1.18 -13.29 17.59
C THR A 16 2.51 -13.98 17.39
N LEU A 17 3.28 -14.02 18.48
CA LEU A 17 4.35 -15.00 18.65
C LEU A 17 3.68 -16.37 18.79
N SER A 18 3.43 -17.03 17.67
CA SER A 18 3.07 -18.44 17.65
C SER A 18 3.91 -19.12 16.58
N ILE A 19 4.79 -19.99 17.06
CA ILE A 19 5.55 -20.96 16.28
C ILE A 19 4.56 -21.68 15.36
N LEU A 20 4.50 -21.30 14.09
CA LEU A 20 3.81 -22.10 13.07
C LEU A 20 4.79 -23.15 12.58
N SER A 21 4.84 -24.24 13.35
CA SER A 21 5.26 -25.54 12.87
C SER A 21 4.39 -25.94 11.69
N ASN A 22 5.00 -26.02 10.50
CA ASN A 22 4.68 -26.93 9.37
C ASN A 22 3.24 -27.47 9.26
N ALA A 23 2.23 -26.60 9.26
CA ALA A 23 0.87 -27.02 8.96
C ALA A 23 0.15 -25.91 8.19
N ALA A 24 -0.20 -26.21 6.95
CA ALA A 24 -1.07 -25.45 6.04
C ALA A 24 -0.46 -24.35 5.15
N TYR A 25 0.82 -24.47 4.77
CA TYR A 25 1.31 -23.84 3.54
C TYR A 25 1.98 -24.91 2.68
N GLY A 26 1.55 -25.04 1.42
CA GLY A 26 2.31 -25.80 0.42
C GLY A 26 3.71 -25.21 0.27
N SER A 27 4.51 -25.73 -0.67
CA SER A 27 5.86 -25.26 -1.01
C SER A 27 5.95 -23.81 -1.55
N ASP A 28 4.98 -22.96 -1.23
CA ASP A 28 4.81 -21.62 -1.76
C ASP A 28 5.70 -20.63 -1.02
N LYS A 29 6.48 -19.90 -1.82
CA LYS A 29 7.43 -18.89 -1.33
C LYS A 29 6.68 -17.61 -0.94
N ILE A 30 6.87 -17.16 0.29
CA ILE A 30 6.38 -15.85 0.75
C ILE A 30 7.36 -14.76 0.27
N PHE A 31 6.81 -13.70 -0.33
CA PHE A 31 7.58 -12.52 -0.77
C PHE A 31 7.20 -11.33 0.10
N ASP A 32 8.19 -10.72 0.74
CA ASP A 32 8.02 -9.44 1.43
C ASP A 32 8.04 -8.30 0.41
N ILE A 33 6.95 -7.53 0.37
CA ILE A 33 6.76 -6.36 -0.49
C ILE A 33 6.79 -5.04 0.31
N THR A 34 7.24 -5.12 1.57
CA THR A 34 7.25 -3.99 2.50
C THR A 34 8.54 -3.19 2.36
N HIS A 35 8.44 -1.87 2.30
CA HIS A 35 9.60 -1.01 2.41
C HIS A 35 10.03 -0.87 3.87
N LYS A 36 11.31 -1.15 4.15
CA LYS A 36 11.91 -0.92 5.46
C LYS A 36 11.73 0.56 5.86
N ILE A 37 11.14 0.79 7.03
CA ILE A 37 11.06 2.14 7.61
C ILE A 37 12.47 2.57 8.04
N SER A 38 12.93 3.69 7.49
CA SER A 38 14.19 4.34 7.82
C SER A 38 14.02 5.84 7.85
N SER A 39 14.99 6.57 8.42
CA SER A 39 14.94 8.03 8.43
C SER A 39 15.02 8.67 7.03
N GLN A 40 15.53 7.93 6.05
CA GLN A 40 15.59 8.34 4.65
C GLN A 40 14.36 7.89 3.83
N LEU A 41 13.40 7.20 4.43
CA LEU A 41 12.19 6.81 3.71
C LEU A 41 11.48 8.07 3.20
N PRO A 42 11.04 8.12 1.93
CA PRO A 42 10.36 9.30 1.43
C PRO A 42 9.01 9.44 2.15
N THR A 43 8.66 10.70 2.44
CA THR A 43 7.39 11.07 3.08
C THR A 43 6.67 12.04 2.16
N PHE A 44 5.34 11.93 2.07
CA PHE A 44 4.53 12.74 1.17
C PHE A 44 4.84 14.25 1.35
N GLY A 45 5.22 14.94 0.27
CA GLY A 45 5.57 16.36 0.29
C GLY A 45 6.92 16.71 0.94
N SER A 46 7.68 15.75 1.47
CA SER A 46 8.96 16.01 2.16
C SER A 46 10.17 15.91 1.22
N GLN A 47 11.08 16.88 1.31
CA GLN A 47 12.41 16.78 0.67
C GLN A 47 13.45 16.10 1.57
N LYS A 48 13.13 15.87 2.85
CA LYS A 48 14.07 15.36 3.86
C LYS A 48 13.82 13.90 4.27
N GLY A 49 12.83 13.25 3.65
CA GLY A 49 12.34 11.95 4.07
C GLY A 49 11.60 12.00 5.40
N LEU A 50 11.57 10.85 6.10
CA LEU A 50 10.88 10.64 7.37
C LEU A 50 11.59 11.31 8.56
N GLY A 51 12.92 11.42 8.53
CA GLY A 51 13.70 11.95 9.64
C GLY A 51 13.76 10.99 10.85
N GLN A 52 14.07 11.52 12.03
CA GLN A 52 14.13 10.71 13.24
C GLN A 52 12.72 10.32 13.68
N PHE A 53 12.43 9.02 13.67
CA PHE A 53 11.12 8.48 14.03
C PHE A 53 11.17 7.50 15.20
N ILE A 54 12.36 7.09 15.64
CA ILE A 54 12.58 6.09 16.69
C ILE A 54 13.70 6.54 17.63
N TRP A 55 13.53 6.28 18.92
CA TRP A 55 14.46 6.63 19.99
C TRP A 55 14.63 5.46 20.95
N LEU A 56 15.83 5.29 21.50
CA LEU A 56 16.10 4.33 22.56
C LEU A 56 15.86 5.01 23.92
N LEU A 57 14.84 4.56 24.66
CA LEU A 57 14.49 5.08 25.98
C LEU A 57 15.30 4.42 27.10
N SER A 58 15.58 3.13 26.97
CA SER A 58 16.32 2.32 27.94
C SER A 58 17.29 1.39 27.21
N SER A 59 18.47 1.17 27.80
CA SER A 59 19.56 0.46 27.15
C SER A 59 20.26 -0.50 28.10
N ILE A 60 20.43 -1.75 27.67
CA ILE A 60 21.22 -2.76 28.38
C ILE A 60 22.67 -2.27 28.54
N LYS A 61 23.20 -1.57 27.53
CA LYS A 61 24.53 -0.98 27.59
C LYS A 61 24.68 0.02 28.74
N ASN A 62 23.59 0.65 29.17
CA ASN A 62 23.55 1.62 30.26
C ASN A 62 23.02 1.01 31.57
N GLY A 63 23.07 -0.33 31.71
CA GLY A 63 22.69 -1.03 32.95
C GLY A 63 21.19 -1.34 33.09
N SER A 64 20.38 -1.08 32.08
CA SER A 64 18.99 -1.56 32.08
C SER A 64 18.91 -3.07 31.82
N THR A 65 17.83 -3.73 32.23
CA THR A 65 17.64 -5.17 31.98
C THR A 65 17.19 -5.48 30.56
N VAL A 66 16.67 -4.48 29.84
CA VAL A 66 16.13 -4.58 28.48
C VAL A 66 16.49 -3.34 27.66
N ASN A 67 16.45 -3.46 26.34
CA ASN A 67 16.44 -2.30 25.44
C ASN A 67 14.98 -1.94 25.15
N VAL A 68 14.60 -0.69 25.42
CA VAL A 68 13.24 -0.19 25.11
C VAL A 68 13.36 0.95 24.13
N SER A 69 12.69 0.82 22.99
CA SER A 69 12.58 1.87 21.99
C SER A 69 11.15 2.39 21.90
N GLU A 70 11.03 3.67 21.61
CA GLU A 70 9.77 4.33 21.27
C GLU A 70 9.85 4.85 19.84
N PHE A 71 8.73 4.85 19.12
CA PHE A 71 8.66 5.46 17.80
C PHE A 71 7.39 6.28 17.62
N LYS A 72 7.42 7.22 16.67
CA LYS A 72 6.27 8.01 16.22
C LYS A 72 6.24 8.04 14.70
N LEU A 73 5.11 7.64 14.12
CA LEU A 73 4.89 7.56 12.67
C LEU A 73 3.57 8.21 12.29
N GLY A 74 3.51 8.82 11.11
CA GLY A 74 2.24 9.15 10.46
C GLY A 74 1.61 7.87 9.88
N THR A 75 0.29 7.81 9.79
CA THR A 75 -0.45 6.64 9.27
C THR A 75 -0.10 6.31 7.81
N HIS A 76 0.32 7.31 7.03
CA HIS A 76 0.74 7.16 5.63
C HIS A 76 2.27 7.07 5.47
N THR A 77 2.95 6.36 6.38
CA THR A 77 4.40 6.15 6.33
C THR A 77 4.74 4.79 5.71
N GLY A 78 5.50 4.79 4.61
CA GLY A 78 5.95 3.55 3.96
C GLY A 78 4.84 2.78 3.27
N THR A 79 4.96 1.45 3.24
CA THR A 79 3.90 0.56 2.74
C THR A 79 2.72 0.62 3.73
N HIS A 80 1.56 1.10 3.28
CA HIS A 80 0.40 1.35 4.12
C HIS A 80 -0.91 1.16 3.34
N VAL A 81 -2.03 1.33 4.05
CA VAL A 81 -3.40 1.15 3.56
C VAL A 81 -4.22 2.36 3.93
N ASP A 82 -5.07 2.82 3.02
CA ASP A 82 -6.00 3.92 3.27
C ASP A 82 -7.39 3.39 3.61
N ALA A 83 -7.92 3.82 4.76
CA ALA A 83 -9.31 3.63 5.13
C ALA A 83 -10.19 4.77 4.59
N PRO A 84 -11.51 4.56 4.45
CA PRO A 84 -12.43 5.61 3.97
C PRO A 84 -12.41 6.89 4.82
N SER A 85 -12.19 6.76 6.13
CA SER A 85 -11.98 7.89 7.05
C SER A 85 -10.82 8.83 6.66
N HIS A 86 -9.88 8.39 5.82
CA HIS A 86 -8.79 9.25 5.33
C HIS A 86 -9.32 10.46 4.53
N PHE A 87 -10.36 10.28 3.73
CA PHE A 87 -10.93 11.34 2.87
C PHE A 87 -12.37 11.74 3.22
N PHE A 88 -13.07 10.95 4.04
CA PHE A 88 -14.46 11.21 4.41
C PHE A 88 -14.63 11.46 5.91
N GLN A 89 -14.87 12.71 6.28
CA GLN A 89 -15.09 13.14 7.67
C GLN A 89 -16.16 12.31 8.39
N LYS A 90 -17.29 12.03 7.72
CA LYS A 90 -18.36 11.20 8.27
C LYS A 90 -17.87 9.81 8.73
N TYR A 91 -16.92 9.21 8.01
CA TYR A 91 -16.39 7.89 8.32
C TYR A 91 -15.35 7.98 9.44
N TYR A 92 -14.59 9.08 9.50
CA TYR A 92 -13.71 9.36 10.63
C TYR A 92 -14.49 9.50 11.95
N GLU A 93 -15.59 10.27 11.94
CA GLU A 93 -16.45 10.45 13.11
C GLU A 93 -17.16 9.17 13.54
N GLN A 94 -17.42 8.26 12.59
CA GLN A 94 -18.00 6.94 12.86
C GLN A 94 -16.96 5.89 13.29
N GLY A 95 -15.67 6.22 13.30
CA GLY A 95 -14.60 5.28 13.63
C GLY A 95 -14.32 4.23 12.56
N PHE A 96 -14.71 4.47 11.31
CA PHE A 96 -14.40 3.57 10.17
C PHE A 96 -12.96 3.79 9.69
N ASP A 97 -12.02 3.39 10.54
CA ASP A 97 -10.58 3.41 10.28
C ASP A 97 -10.07 2.03 9.82
N VAL A 98 -8.75 1.89 9.68
CA VAL A 98 -8.11 0.66 9.20
C VAL A 98 -8.45 -0.58 10.03
N SER A 99 -8.79 -0.42 11.31
CA SER A 99 -9.17 -1.53 12.19
C SER A 99 -10.53 -2.14 11.84
N THR A 100 -11.35 -1.42 11.07
CA THR A 100 -12.69 -1.85 10.64
C THR A 100 -12.70 -2.51 9.26
N LEU A 101 -11.56 -2.53 8.56
CA LEU A 101 -11.44 -3.12 7.24
C LEU A 101 -11.57 -4.65 7.29
N SER A 102 -12.30 -5.22 6.34
CA SER A 102 -12.46 -6.68 6.24
C SER A 102 -11.14 -7.36 5.85
N LEU A 103 -10.66 -8.29 6.67
CA LEU A 103 -9.48 -9.10 6.35
C LEU A 103 -9.64 -9.93 5.07
N GLN A 104 -10.88 -10.30 4.70
CA GLN A 104 -11.15 -11.00 3.44
C GLN A 104 -10.89 -10.11 2.23
N THR A 105 -11.03 -8.80 2.38
CA THR A 105 -10.67 -7.83 1.35
C THR A 105 -9.15 -7.70 1.22
N LEU A 106 -8.42 -7.78 2.33
CA LEU A 106 -6.96 -7.63 2.38
C LEU A 106 -6.19 -8.93 2.02
N ASN A 107 -6.88 -10.06 1.91
CA ASN A 107 -6.26 -11.36 1.66
C ASN A 107 -6.93 -12.05 0.48
N GLY A 108 -6.22 -12.11 -0.66
CA GLY A 108 -6.74 -12.76 -1.85
C GLY A 108 -5.71 -12.89 -2.98
N PRO A 109 -6.11 -13.47 -4.12
CA PRO A 109 -5.28 -13.48 -5.32
C PRO A 109 -4.95 -12.05 -5.75
N ALA A 110 -3.70 -11.79 -6.11
CA ALA A 110 -3.26 -10.51 -6.63
C ALA A 110 -2.85 -10.64 -8.11
N LEU A 111 -3.21 -9.65 -8.93
CA LEU A 111 -2.55 -9.43 -10.22
C LEU A 111 -1.49 -8.35 -10.05
N VAL A 112 -0.27 -8.65 -10.47
CA VAL A 112 0.77 -7.65 -10.60
C VAL A 112 0.88 -7.29 -12.07
N VAL A 113 0.74 -6.01 -12.38
CA VAL A 113 0.93 -5.49 -13.73
C VAL A 113 1.97 -4.41 -13.74
N ASP A 114 2.61 -4.23 -14.89
CA ASP A 114 3.52 -3.11 -15.10
C ASP A 114 2.77 -1.97 -15.81
N VAL A 115 3.00 -0.75 -15.33
CA VAL A 115 2.42 0.48 -15.87
C VAL A 115 3.53 1.49 -16.14
N PRO A 116 3.40 2.36 -17.17
CA PRO A 116 4.44 3.33 -17.50
C PRO A 116 4.67 4.28 -16.34
N ARG A 117 5.88 4.34 -15.79
CA ARG A 117 6.20 5.23 -14.64
C ARG A 117 6.37 6.71 -14.99
N ASN A 118 6.21 7.07 -16.26
CA ASN A 118 6.27 8.44 -16.76
C ASN A 118 4.90 8.97 -17.20
N LYS A 119 3.82 8.21 -17.00
CA LYS A 119 2.48 8.59 -17.43
C LYS A 119 1.44 8.11 -16.44
N ASN A 120 0.58 9.03 -16.02
CA ASN A 120 -0.54 8.70 -15.14
C ASN A 120 -1.53 7.74 -15.81
N ILE A 121 -2.20 6.95 -14.98
CA ILE A 121 -3.18 5.96 -15.41
C ILE A 121 -4.53 6.65 -15.62
N THR A 122 -5.06 6.58 -16.84
CA THR A 122 -6.28 7.25 -17.32
C THR A 122 -7.13 6.25 -18.10
N GLY A 123 -8.45 6.29 -17.97
CA GLY A 123 -9.36 5.36 -18.65
C GLY A 123 -9.04 3.89 -18.39
N MET A 124 -9.17 3.04 -19.42
CA MET A 124 -8.78 1.62 -19.33
C MET A 124 -7.27 1.50 -19.13
N PRO A 125 -6.79 0.85 -18.05
CA PRO A 125 -5.37 0.61 -17.85
C PRO A 125 -4.82 -0.25 -18.99
N VAL A 126 -3.98 0.34 -19.84
CA VAL A 126 -3.26 -0.41 -20.87
C VAL A 126 -2.04 -1.05 -20.22
N MET A 127 -1.89 -2.35 -20.39
CA MET A 127 -0.69 -3.09 -19.97
C MET A 127 0.49 -2.63 -20.83
N TYR A 128 1.58 -2.19 -20.22
CA TYR A 128 2.81 -1.84 -20.95
C TYR A 128 3.95 -2.77 -20.55
N ASN A 129 4.64 -3.34 -21.55
CA ASN A 129 5.76 -4.27 -21.36
C ASN A 129 7.13 -3.56 -21.22
N ASN A 130 7.20 -2.35 -20.65
CA ASN A 130 8.45 -1.60 -20.56
C ASN A 130 8.83 -1.24 -19.12
N ILE A 131 9.81 -1.99 -18.61
CA ILE A 131 10.32 -1.89 -17.24
C ILE A 131 11.21 -0.65 -17.11
N SER A 132 10.75 0.38 -16.41
CA SER A 132 11.61 1.47 -15.92
C SER A 132 11.74 1.40 -14.40
N LYS A 133 12.97 1.56 -13.88
CA LYS A 133 13.34 1.28 -12.48
C LYS A 133 13.58 2.57 -11.68
N LYS A 134 12.63 3.50 -11.62
CA LYS A 134 12.82 4.77 -10.86
C LYS A 134 13.12 4.55 -9.36
N ARG A 135 12.73 3.40 -8.79
CA ARG A 135 12.97 2.97 -7.39
C ARG A 135 12.70 4.11 -6.39
N LEU A 136 11.54 4.77 -6.52
CA LEU A 136 11.26 6.03 -5.81
C LEU A 136 11.27 5.85 -4.28
N MET A 137 10.86 4.68 -3.78
CA MET A 137 10.93 4.34 -2.36
C MET A 137 12.36 4.17 -1.81
N HIS A 138 13.37 4.20 -2.68
CA HIS A 138 14.79 4.19 -2.31
C HIS A 138 15.41 5.59 -2.31
N LYS A 139 14.60 6.63 -2.56
CA LYS A 139 15.02 8.03 -2.53
C LYS A 139 14.50 8.70 -1.27
N THR A 140 15.25 9.67 -0.77
CA THR A 140 14.85 10.50 0.38
C THR A 140 13.78 11.52 0.01
N GLU A 141 13.91 12.12 -1.17
CA GLU A 141 13.06 13.20 -1.63
C GLU A 141 11.74 12.66 -2.18
N PHE A 142 10.65 13.33 -1.80
CA PHE A 142 9.35 13.14 -2.43
C PHE A 142 9.40 13.56 -3.89
N ALA A 143 9.05 12.62 -4.77
CA ALA A 143 8.90 12.84 -6.19
C ALA A 143 7.42 12.98 -6.52
N SER A 144 6.96 14.18 -6.88
CA SER A 144 5.55 14.45 -7.24
C SER A 144 5.20 14.03 -8.68
N ASP A 145 6.19 13.72 -9.51
CA ASP A 145 6.04 13.26 -10.91
C ASP A 145 5.86 11.74 -11.02
N PHE A 146 5.56 11.07 -9.91
CA PHE A 146 5.28 9.64 -9.89
C PHE A 146 4.00 9.33 -10.67
N THR A 147 3.93 8.11 -11.19
CA THR A 147 2.72 7.61 -11.85
C THR A 147 1.70 7.22 -10.81
N GLY A 148 0.48 7.72 -10.99
CA GLY A 148 -0.67 7.20 -10.28
C GLY A 148 -1.97 7.33 -11.07
N PHE A 149 -3.06 6.88 -10.47
CA PHE A 149 -4.39 7.00 -11.07
C PHE A 149 -4.86 8.45 -11.10
N LYS A 150 -5.32 8.88 -12.27
CA LYS A 150 -6.19 10.05 -12.38
C LYS A 150 -7.64 9.65 -12.10
N LYS A 151 -8.48 10.64 -11.86
CA LYS A 151 -9.89 10.43 -11.50
C LYS A 151 -10.65 9.58 -12.52
N ASP A 152 -10.35 9.74 -13.81
CA ASP A 152 -11.00 9.01 -14.90
C ASP A 152 -10.57 7.54 -14.97
N GLY A 153 -9.29 7.26 -14.72
CA GLY A 153 -8.80 5.89 -14.56
C GLY A 153 -9.41 5.21 -13.34
N ALA A 154 -9.47 5.90 -12.20
CA ALA A 154 -10.11 5.40 -10.99
C ALA A 154 -11.61 5.13 -11.19
N GLN A 155 -12.31 6.03 -11.88
CA GLN A 155 -13.73 5.87 -12.17
C GLN A 155 -13.97 4.67 -13.09
N TRP A 156 -13.17 4.53 -14.15
CA TRP A 156 -13.25 3.38 -15.05
C TRP A 156 -13.11 2.06 -14.28
N LEU A 157 -12.19 1.98 -13.33
CA LEU A 157 -12.03 0.79 -12.50
C LEU A 157 -13.27 0.46 -11.68
N VAL A 158 -13.80 1.45 -10.95
CA VAL A 158 -15.00 1.27 -10.13
C VAL A 158 -16.21 0.86 -10.99
N ASP A 159 -16.32 1.37 -12.21
CA ASP A 159 -17.44 1.09 -13.11
C ASP A 159 -17.34 -0.28 -13.79
N ASN A 160 -16.13 -0.85 -13.90
CA ASN A 160 -15.87 -2.08 -14.66
C ASN A 160 -15.43 -3.27 -13.79
N THR A 161 -15.28 -3.08 -12.47
CA THR A 161 -14.83 -4.12 -11.53
C THR A 161 -15.46 -3.96 -10.15
N ASP A 162 -15.56 -5.06 -9.38
CA ASP A 162 -16.10 -5.05 -8.01
C ASP A 162 -15.07 -4.64 -6.95
N ILE A 163 -14.35 -3.53 -7.15
CA ILE A 163 -13.41 -2.98 -6.14
C ILE A 163 -14.09 -2.98 -4.77
N LYS A 164 -13.37 -3.24 -3.68
CA LYS A 164 -13.83 -3.10 -2.29
C LYS A 164 -12.89 -2.26 -1.40
N LEU A 165 -11.67 -2.01 -1.84
CA LEU A 165 -10.60 -1.32 -1.12
C LEU A 165 -9.46 -0.97 -2.09
N VAL A 166 -8.38 -0.36 -1.59
CA VAL A 166 -7.28 0.21 -2.39
C VAL A 166 -5.91 -0.37 -1.95
N GLU A 167 -5.50 -1.54 -2.49
CA GLU A 167 -4.09 -2.06 -2.54
C GLU A 167 -3.76 -2.96 -3.79
N LEU A 168 -2.63 -2.76 -4.47
CA LEU A 168 -2.07 -3.31 -5.76
C LEU A 168 -2.98 -3.71 -7.00
N ILE A 169 -2.46 -3.67 -8.23
CA ILE A 169 -3.12 -3.34 -9.54
C ILE A 169 -4.18 -4.33 -10.17
N VAL A 170 -4.95 -3.79 -11.14
CA VAL A 170 -6.14 -4.22 -11.91
C VAL A 170 -5.89 -5.13 -13.13
N LEU A 171 -6.90 -5.96 -13.42
CA LEU A 171 -7.00 -7.00 -14.46
C LEU A 171 -7.83 -6.63 -15.71
N PRO A 172 -7.77 -7.45 -16.78
CA PRO A 172 -8.80 -7.47 -17.84
C PRO A 172 -10.20 -7.76 -17.28
N THR A 173 -11.23 -7.31 -18.01
CA THR A 173 -12.65 -7.37 -17.63
C THR A 173 -13.10 -8.79 -17.24
N ASN A 174 -13.93 -8.88 -16.18
CA ASN A 174 -14.44 -10.08 -15.48
C ASN A 174 -13.66 -10.58 -14.24
N LEU A 175 -12.81 -9.78 -13.59
CA LEU A 175 -12.33 -10.09 -12.23
C LEU A 175 -12.93 -9.15 -11.17
N SER A 176 -13.42 -9.73 -10.07
CA SER A 176 -13.68 -8.99 -8.83
C SER A 176 -12.34 -8.59 -8.22
N VAL A 177 -11.86 -7.39 -8.57
CA VAL A 177 -10.72 -6.75 -7.92
C VAL A 177 -11.20 -6.33 -6.55
N LEU A 178 -10.53 -6.69 -5.46
CA LEU A 178 -10.94 -6.25 -4.13
C LEU A 178 -10.12 -5.06 -3.65
N THR A 179 -8.88 -4.94 -4.10
CA THR A 179 -7.90 -3.96 -3.67
C THR A 179 -7.20 -3.37 -4.92
N VAL A 180 -6.87 -2.06 -4.93
CA VAL A 180 -5.99 -1.39 -5.95
C VAL A 180 -4.88 -0.53 -5.35
N GLY A 181 -3.65 -0.59 -5.82
CA GLY A 181 -2.54 0.16 -5.19
C GLY A 181 -1.30 0.22 -6.06
N LEU A 182 -0.30 0.94 -5.56
CA LEU A 182 0.89 1.31 -6.31
C LEU A 182 2.14 1.18 -5.44
N ASP A 183 3.30 1.15 -6.08
CA ASP A 183 4.58 0.98 -5.42
C ASP A 183 5.24 2.32 -5.03
N TYR A 184 4.42 3.31 -4.70
CA TYR A 184 4.83 4.59 -4.14
C TYR A 184 3.81 5.11 -3.12
N LEU A 185 4.02 6.32 -2.62
CA LEU A 185 3.33 6.88 -1.46
C LEU A 185 1.84 7.19 -1.65
N SER A 186 1.27 6.96 -2.83
CA SER A 186 -0.15 7.20 -3.11
C SER A 186 -0.59 6.38 -4.32
N VAL A 187 -1.84 5.88 -4.29
CA VAL A 187 -2.48 5.23 -5.45
C VAL A 187 -2.80 6.24 -6.56
N SER A 188 -2.98 7.51 -6.19
CA SER A 188 -3.37 8.59 -7.09
C SER A 188 -2.18 9.33 -7.67
N ALA A 189 -2.33 9.88 -8.87
CA ALA A 189 -1.42 10.88 -9.38
C ALA A 189 -1.47 12.13 -8.50
N TYR A 190 -0.31 12.78 -8.28
CA TYR A 190 -0.22 13.96 -7.39
C TYR A 190 -1.25 15.04 -7.70
N VAL A 191 -1.49 15.33 -8.98
CA VAL A 191 -2.43 16.37 -9.46
C VAL A 191 -3.91 16.05 -9.21
N ASP A 192 -4.25 14.77 -9.01
CA ASP A 192 -5.63 14.27 -8.87
C ASP A 192 -5.81 13.55 -7.53
N ALA A 193 -5.01 13.91 -6.52
CA ALA A 193 -4.92 13.09 -5.31
C ALA A 193 -6.27 12.90 -4.61
N ALA A 194 -6.90 14.00 -4.19
CA ALA A 194 -8.21 13.93 -3.53
C ALA A 194 -9.33 13.31 -4.40
N PRO A 195 -9.56 13.72 -5.66
CA PRO A 195 -10.66 13.15 -6.44
C PRO A 195 -10.49 11.64 -6.70
N THR A 196 -9.27 11.16 -6.93
CA THR A 196 -9.00 9.73 -7.12
C THR A 196 -9.30 8.91 -5.86
N HIS A 197 -8.84 9.35 -4.68
CA HIS A 197 -9.14 8.62 -3.44
C HIS A 197 -10.63 8.65 -3.10
N ASN A 198 -11.30 9.79 -3.31
CA ASN A 198 -12.75 9.88 -3.12
C ASN A 198 -13.50 8.84 -3.97
N ILE A 199 -13.10 8.62 -5.22
CA ILE A 199 -13.73 7.61 -6.08
C ILE A 199 -13.53 6.20 -5.53
N PHE A 200 -12.32 5.86 -5.10
CA PHE A 200 -12.06 4.52 -4.59
C PHE A 200 -12.69 4.23 -3.22
N LEU A 201 -12.79 5.26 -2.37
CA LEU A 201 -13.18 5.12 -0.96
C LEU A 201 -14.66 5.45 -0.67
N ARG A 202 -15.40 6.12 -1.57
CA ARG A 202 -16.76 6.65 -1.28
C ARG A 202 -17.81 5.62 -0.81
N ASN A 203 -17.68 4.36 -1.24
CA ASN A 203 -18.69 3.31 -1.03
C ASN A 203 -18.12 2.09 -0.31
N ARG A 204 -17.13 2.29 0.58
CA ARG A 204 -16.41 1.22 1.29
C ARG A 204 -16.75 1.23 2.76
#